data_AF-A0AAF0LNW8-F1
#
_entry.id   AF-A0AAF0LNW8-F1
#
_cell.length_a   1.000
_cell.length_b   1.000
_cell.length_c   1.000
_cell.angle_alpha   90.00
_cell.angle_beta   90.00
_cell.angle_gamma   90.00
#
_symmetry.space_group_name_H-M   'P 1'
#
loop_
_entity.id
_entity.type
_entity.pdbx_description
1 polymer ?
#
loop_
_entity_poly.entity_id
_entity_poly.type
_entity_poly.pdbx_seq_one_letter_code
_entity_poly.pdbx_strand_id
1 'polypeptide(L)'
;MGRHAAAVPAEEPVSVGAAVRVVSGDPTPEELAAVIAVLQRQADEAASLGRPEAIVSPRTGWDASARGLRRPLEHGAGAWTRSLR
;
A
#
# COMPACT_ATOMS: atom_id res chain seq x y z
N MET A 1 30.04 -10.23 -12.37
CA MET A 1 29.38 -10.54 -13.66
C MET A 1 27.93 -10.89 -13.38
N GLY A 2 26.99 -10.12 -13.93
CA GLY A 2 25.54 -10.34 -13.72
C GLY A 2 24.75 -9.03 -13.65
N ARG A 3 24.75 -8.26 -14.74
CA ARG A 3 23.89 -7.08 -14.92
C ARG A 3 22.43 -7.55 -15.05
N HIS A 4 21.57 -7.24 -14.07
CA HIS A 4 20.14 -7.53 -14.17
C HIS A 4 19.31 -6.37 -13.61
N ALA A 5 19.19 -5.32 -14.42
CA ALA A 5 17.96 -4.55 -14.58
C ALA A 5 18.15 -3.66 -15.81
N ALA A 6 17.33 -3.85 -16.85
CA ALA A 6 17.23 -2.85 -17.91
C ALA A 6 16.56 -1.60 -17.32
N ALA A 7 17.14 -0.42 -17.57
CA ALA A 7 16.49 0.83 -17.23
C ALA A 7 15.27 0.98 -18.15
N VAL A 8 14.08 0.72 -17.59
CA VAL A 8 12.82 1.10 -18.22
C VAL A 8 12.81 2.63 -18.27
N PRO A 9 12.64 3.28 -19.44
CA PRO A 9 12.45 4.72 -19.46
C PRO A 9 11.22 5.01 -18.60
N ALA A 10 11.41 5.79 -17.55
CA ALA A 10 10.32 6.31 -16.76
C ALA A 10 9.52 7.23 -17.69
N GLU A 11 8.44 6.72 -18.27
CA GLU A 11 7.36 7.58 -18.71
C GLU A 11 6.89 8.28 -17.45
N GLU A 12 7.23 9.57 -17.29
CA GLU A 12 6.69 10.36 -16.21
C GLU A 12 5.18 10.43 -16.40
N PRO A 13 4.37 9.84 -15.51
CA PRO A 13 2.94 9.98 -15.62
C PRO A 13 2.65 11.46 -15.39
N VAL A 14 2.14 12.12 -16.44
CA VAL A 14 1.49 13.42 -16.33
C VAL A 14 0.32 13.26 -15.35
N SER A 15 0.58 13.59 -14.08
CA SER A 15 -0.40 13.50 -13.01
C SER A 15 -1.27 14.75 -13.06
N VAL A 16 -2.36 14.65 -13.82
CA VAL A 16 -3.45 15.61 -13.74
C VAL A 16 -4.73 14.83 -13.45
N GLY A 17 -5.10 14.79 -12.17
CA GLY A 17 -6.40 14.30 -11.69
C GLY A 17 -6.38 12.87 -11.14
N ALA A 18 -6.52 12.76 -9.82
CA ALA A 18 -6.65 11.53 -9.01
C ALA A 18 -5.46 10.55 -9.06
N ALA A 19 -4.75 10.40 -7.94
CA ALA A 19 -3.66 9.44 -7.76
C ALA A 19 -4.16 7.99 -7.63
N VAL A 20 -4.99 7.52 -8.55
CA VAL A 20 -5.59 6.17 -8.55
C VAL A 20 -5.11 5.42 -9.77
N ARG A 21 -4.59 4.20 -9.56
CA ARG A 21 -4.12 3.29 -10.63
C ARG A 21 -4.98 2.04 -10.66
N VAL A 22 -5.52 1.70 -11.83
CA VAL A 22 -6.17 0.41 -12.07
C VAL A 22 -5.08 -0.66 -12.23
N VAL A 23 -5.13 -1.71 -11.41
CA VAL A 23 -4.13 -2.80 -11.42
C VAL A 23 -4.63 -4.02 -12.20
N SER A 24 -5.94 -4.14 -12.38
CA SER A 24 -6.60 -5.25 -13.10
C SER A 24 -7.95 -4.82 -13.65
N GLY A 25 -8.39 -5.41 -14.76
CA GLY A 25 -9.64 -5.08 -15.44
C GLY A 25 -9.50 -3.89 -16.40
N ASP A 26 -10.58 -3.59 -17.11
CA ASP A 26 -10.67 -2.47 -18.05
C ASP A 26 -12.00 -1.72 -17.83
N PRO A 27 -12.11 -0.91 -16.74
CA PRO A 27 -13.34 -0.21 -16.43
C PRO A 27 -13.63 0.84 -17.48
N THR A 28 -14.91 1.04 -17.78
CA THR A 28 -15.32 2.16 -18.63
C THR A 28 -14.94 3.50 -17.96
N PRO A 29 -14.74 4.58 -18.76
CA PRO A 29 -14.45 5.90 -18.21
C PRO A 29 -15.49 6.36 -17.18
N GLU A 30 -16.76 6.04 -17.41
CA GLU A 30 -17.88 6.38 -16.55
C GLU A 30 -17.83 5.65 -15.20
N GLU A 31 -17.51 4.36 -15.20
CA GLU A 31 -17.35 3.57 -13.98
C GLU A 31 -16.16 4.06 -13.15
N LEU A 32 -15.03 4.37 -13.80
CA LEU A 32 -13.87 4.92 -13.12
C LEU A 32 -14.19 6.29 -12.49
N ALA A 33 -14.90 7.16 -13.21
CA ALA A 33 -15.34 8.45 -12.70
C ALA A 33 -16.28 8.31 -11.49
N ALA A 34 -17.21 7.36 -11.53
CA ALA A 34 -18.12 7.10 -10.41
C ALA A 34 -17.35 6.68 -9.15
N VAL A 35 -16.36 5.79 -9.28
CA VAL A 35 -15.52 5.37 -8.15
C VAL A 35 -14.68 6.53 -7.62
N ILE A 36 -14.07 7.33 -8.50
CA ILE A 36 -13.28 8.50 -8.10
C ILE A 36 -14.14 9.49 -7.31
N ALA A 37 -15.38 9.76 -7.75
CA ALA A 37 -16.28 10.67 -7.05
C ALA A 37 -16.62 10.20 -5.63
N VAL A 38 -16.83 8.89 -5.44
CA VAL A 38 -17.04 8.30 -4.11
C VAL A 38 -15.79 8.47 -3.24
N LEU A 39 -14.61 8.16 -3.77
CA LEU A 39 -13.35 8.30 -3.03
C LEU A 39 -13.06 9.74 -2.63
N GLN A 40 -13.33 10.70 -3.53
CA GLN A 40 -13.19 12.14 -3.23
C GLN A 40 -14.12 12.56 -2.10
N ARG A 41 -15.41 12.15 -2.14
CA ARG A 41 -16.36 12.45 -1.07
C ARG A 41 -15.90 11.90 0.28
N GLN A 42 -15.38 10.67 0.31
CA GLN A 42 -14.87 10.06 1.54
C GLN A 42 -13.60 10.77 2.05
N ALA A 43 -12.73 11.22 1.14
CA ALA A 43 -11.55 12.01 1.51
C ALA A 43 -11.93 13.37 2.11
N ASP A 44 -12.92 14.06 1.51
CA ASP A 44 -13.43 15.34 2.01
C ASP A 44 -14.08 15.18 3.39
N GLU A 45 -14.86 14.12 3.58
CA GLU A 45 -15.47 13.78 4.87
C GLU A 45 -14.41 13.52 5.94
N ALA A 46 -13.40 12.69 5.64
CA ALA A 46 -12.28 12.42 6.55
C ALA A 46 -11.48 13.69 6.87
N ALA A 47 -11.29 14.59 5.90
CA ALA A 47 -10.63 15.87 6.11
C ALA A 47 -11.46 16.79 7.03
N SER A 48 -12.78 16.81 6.87
CA SER A 48 -13.70 17.63 7.67
C SER A 48 -13.78 17.20 9.16
N LEU A 49 -13.63 15.91 9.43
CA LEU A 49 -13.60 15.36 10.79
C LEU A 49 -12.28 15.71 11.53
N GLY A 50 -11.34 16.35 10.83
CA GLY A 50 -9.98 16.56 11.31
C GLY A 50 -9.16 15.27 11.25
N ARG A 51 -7.83 15.39 11.33
CA ARG A 51 -6.98 14.21 11.46
C ARG A 51 -7.31 13.54 12.79
N PRO A 52 -7.88 12.33 12.84
CA PRO A 52 -7.93 11.62 14.09
C PRO A 52 -6.49 11.53 14.57
N GLU A 53 -6.24 11.96 15.81
CA GLU A 53 -4.98 11.64 16.46
C GLU A 53 -4.78 10.15 16.22
N ALA A 54 -3.63 9.77 15.67
CA ALA A 54 -3.31 8.37 15.49
C ALA A 54 -3.20 7.82 16.92
N ILE A 55 -4.34 7.41 17.48
CA ILE A 55 -4.39 6.55 18.64
C ILE A 55 -3.68 5.34 18.10
N VAL A 56 -2.39 5.24 18.45
CA VAL A 56 -1.64 4.01 18.32
C VAL A 56 -2.44 3.06 19.19
N SER A 57 -3.40 2.38 18.56
CA SER A 57 -4.18 1.35 19.22
C SER A 57 -3.13 0.46 19.86
N PRO A 58 -3.25 0.12 21.15
CA PRO A 58 -2.21 -0.61 21.85
C PRO A 58 -2.03 -1.97 21.16
N ARG A 59 -1.11 -2.01 20.18
CA ARG A 59 -0.65 -3.18 19.43
C ARG A 59 -1.77 -3.97 18.76
N THR A 60 -2.14 -3.58 17.53
CA THR A 60 -3.21 -4.28 16.77
C THR A 60 -2.79 -5.69 16.38
N GLY A 61 -3.78 -6.58 16.24
CA GLY A 61 -3.72 -8.02 15.92
C GLY A 61 -2.36 -8.66 15.63
N TRP A 62 -1.67 -8.25 14.56
CA TRP A 62 -0.39 -8.80 14.14
C TRP A 62 0.74 -8.60 15.18
N ASP A 63 0.77 -7.45 15.87
CA ASP A 63 1.70 -7.20 16.98
C ASP A 63 1.40 -8.10 18.19
N ALA A 64 0.13 -8.45 18.41
CA ALA A 64 -0.27 -9.31 19.52
C ALA A 64 0.21 -10.75 19.32
N SER A 65 0.21 -11.23 18.08
CA SER A 65 0.69 -12.56 17.69
C SER A 65 2.19 -12.76 17.96
N ALA A 66 2.98 -11.68 17.98
CA ALA A 66 4.42 -11.77 18.26
C ALA A 66 4.74 -12.22 19.70
N ARG A 67 3.81 -12.11 20.65
CA ARG A 67 4.04 -12.47 22.07
C ARG A 67 4.32 -13.96 22.30
N GLY A 68 3.81 -14.83 21.42
CA GLY A 68 4.05 -16.27 21.51
C GLY A 68 5.40 -16.71 20.96
N LEU A 69 6.15 -15.81 20.32
CA LEU A 69 7.44 -16.13 19.73
C LEU A 69 8.54 -16.09 20.78
N ARG A 70 9.39 -17.12 20.79
CA ARG A 70 10.58 -17.15 21.67
C ARG A 70 11.58 -16.03 21.36
N ARG A 71 11.61 -15.54 20.13
CA ARG A 71 12.43 -14.43 19.63
C ARG A 71 11.75 -13.79 18.40
N PRO A 72 11.93 -12.48 18.15
CA PRO A 72 11.48 -11.86 16.90
C PRO A 72 11.97 -12.62 15.66
N LEU A 73 11.15 -12.61 14.59
CA LEU A 73 11.56 -13.14 13.29
C LEU A 73 12.52 -12.13 12.64
N GLU A 74 13.72 -12.61 12.29
CA GLU A 74 14.71 -11.80 11.56
C GLU A 74 14.18 -11.47 10.17
N HIS A 75 13.98 -10.18 9.87
CA HIS A 75 13.63 -9.71 8.54
C HIS A 75 14.90 -9.36 7.74
N GLY A 76 14.84 -9.51 6.42
CA GLY A 76 15.91 -9.05 5.53
C GLY A 76 16.23 -10.00 4.39
N ALA A 77 17.19 -9.62 3.56
CA ALA A 77 17.59 -10.41 2.39
C ALA A 77 18.01 -11.83 2.80
N GLY A 78 17.40 -12.82 2.15
CA GLY A 78 17.64 -14.24 2.39
C GLY A 78 17.04 -14.81 3.68
N ALA A 79 16.31 -14.03 4.48
CA ALA A 79 15.70 -14.53 5.72
C ALA A 79 14.69 -15.66 5.45
N TRP A 80 13.86 -15.53 4.42
CA TRP A 80 12.92 -16.57 4.00
C TRP A 80 13.61 -17.84 3.49
N THR A 81 14.71 -17.69 2.75
CA THR A 81 15.47 -18.85 2.25
C THR A 81 16.11 -19.62 3.42
N ARG A 82 16.59 -18.91 4.45
CA ARG A 82 17.17 -19.51 5.65
C ARG A 82 16.13 -20.23 6.53
N SER A 83 14.85 -19.87 6.47
CA SER A 83 13.80 -20.56 7.23
C SER A 83 13.33 -21.86 6.59
N LEU A 84 13.68 -22.11 5.33
CA LEU A 84 13.30 -23.31 4.58
C LEU A 84 14.37 -24.41 4.61
N ARG A 85 15.46 -24.22 5.37
CA ARG A 85 16.58 -25.15 5.52
C ARG A 85 16.64 -25.62 6.96
#